data_AF-A0A1X2G3Q0-F1
#
_entry.id   AF-A0A1X2G3Q0-F1
#
_cell.length_a   1.000
_cell.length_b   1.000
_cell.length_c   1.000
_cell.angle_alpha   90.00
_cell.angle_beta   90.00
_cell.angle_gamma   90.00
#
_symmetry.space_group_name_H-M   'P 1'
#
loop_
_entity.id
_entity.type
_entity.pdbx_description
1 polymer ?
#
loop_
_entity_poly.entity_id
_entity_poly.type
_entity_poly.pdbx_seq_one_letter_code
_entity_poly.pdbx_strand_id
1 'polypeptide(L)'
;CYSTHHPNNYMFTNTQNSYRAWMYQVCTDFGYWQSGNVPAGQPTIVSRKLQIELNMRQCEYYFGLKDLPAVDANNEKYGGWNIKLNRTIWVDGEWDPWRTLSVNS
;
A
#
# COMPACT_ATOMS: atom_id res chain seq x y z
N CYS A 1 19.88 5.17 -2.77
CA CYS A 1 19.05 4.39 -1.81
C CYS A 1 18.94 2.95 -2.27
N TYR A 2 19.50 2.00 -1.51
CA TYR A 2 19.38 0.53 -1.60
C TYR A 2 19.27 -0.10 -3.00
N SER A 3 19.82 0.52 -4.04
CA SER A 3 19.76 0.04 -5.42
C SER A 3 18.34 -0.27 -5.93
N THR A 4 17.30 0.41 -5.44
CA THR A 4 15.88 0.14 -5.79
C THR A 4 15.51 0.54 -7.22
N HIS A 5 16.42 1.23 -7.92
CA HIS A 5 16.27 1.60 -9.33
C HIS A 5 16.86 0.52 -10.27
N HIS A 6 17.48 -0.52 -9.72
CA HIS A 6 18.01 -1.64 -10.50
C HIS A 6 17.00 -2.79 -10.48
N PRO A 7 16.45 -3.21 -11.63
CA PRO A 7 15.46 -4.30 -11.68
C PRO A 7 16.01 -5.64 -11.17
N ASN A 8 17.33 -5.84 -11.28
CA ASN A 8 18.01 -7.06 -10.82
C ASN A 8 18.31 -7.07 -9.31
N ASN A 9 17.80 -6.10 -8.55
CA ASN A 9 17.99 -6.07 -7.11
C ASN A 9 17.40 -7.32 -6.45
N TYR A 10 18.14 -7.91 -5.50
CA TYR A 10 17.72 -9.10 -4.75
C TYR A 10 16.33 -8.94 -4.09
N MET A 11 15.97 -7.72 -3.70
CA MET A 11 14.64 -7.39 -3.17
C MET A 11 13.51 -7.78 -4.12
N PHE A 12 13.69 -7.59 -5.44
CA PHE A 12 12.68 -7.85 -6.47
C PHE A 12 12.78 -9.28 -7.03
N THR A 13 13.99 -9.82 -7.12
CA THR A 13 14.27 -11.10 -7.79
C THR A 13 14.19 -12.32 -6.86
N ASN A 14 14.26 -12.14 -5.54
CA ASN A 14 14.13 -13.25 -4.59
C ASN A 14 12.68 -13.75 -4.50
N THR A 15 12.40 -14.89 -5.14
CA THR A 15 11.07 -15.52 -5.16
C THR A 15 10.72 -16.26 -3.87
N GLN A 16 11.68 -16.49 -2.97
CA GLN A 16 11.45 -17.13 -1.67
C GLN A 16 11.09 -16.11 -0.57
N ASN A 17 11.11 -14.82 -0.88
CA ASN A 17 10.74 -13.78 0.09
C ASN A 17 9.22 -13.78 0.30
N SER A 18 8.77 -14.10 1.52
CA SER A 18 7.34 -14.10 1.88
C SER A 18 6.67 -12.73 1.70
N TYR A 19 7.44 -11.64 1.80
CA TYR A 19 6.96 -10.28 1.53
C TYR A 19 6.45 -10.09 0.09
N ARG A 20 6.93 -10.92 -0.84
CA ARG A 20 6.48 -10.90 -2.23
C ARG A 20 4.97 -11.20 -2.34
N ALA A 21 4.42 -12.06 -1.48
CA ALA A 21 2.98 -12.33 -1.49
C ALA A 21 2.16 -11.09 -1.06
N TRP A 22 2.64 -10.35 -0.05
CA TRP A 22 2.03 -9.09 0.36
C TRP A 22 2.10 -8.05 -0.76
N MET A 23 3.29 -7.88 -1.36
CA MET A 23 3.47 -6.94 -2.47
C MET A 23 2.57 -7.25 -3.66
N TYR A 24 2.31 -8.53 -3.94
CA TYR A 24 1.38 -8.88 -5.00
C TYR A 24 -0.02 -8.34 -4.72
N GLN A 25 -0.55 -8.51 -3.51
CA GLN A 25 -1.87 -7.98 -3.11
C GLN A 25 -1.90 -6.44 -3.16
N VAL A 26 -0.83 -5.78 -2.73
CA VAL A 26 -0.71 -4.32 -2.83
C VAL A 26 -0.72 -3.85 -4.29
N CYS A 27 0.00 -4.53 -5.17
CA CYS A 27 0.14 -4.17 -6.58
C CYS A 27 -1.08 -4.53 -7.44
N THR A 28 -2.00 -5.36 -6.95
CA THR A 28 -3.16 -5.83 -7.73
C THR A 28 -4.48 -5.31 -7.18
N ASP A 29 -4.67 -5.34 -5.87
CA ASP A 29 -5.97 -5.05 -5.24
C ASP A 29 -5.91 -3.82 -4.32
N PHE A 30 -4.95 -3.76 -3.39
CA PHE A 30 -5.07 -2.84 -2.25
C PHE A 30 -4.54 -1.43 -2.50
N GLY A 31 -3.51 -1.24 -3.32
CA GLY A 31 -2.87 0.07 -3.50
C GLY A 31 -2.35 0.68 -2.20
N TYR A 32 -1.96 -0.15 -1.23
CA TYR A 32 -1.58 0.24 0.12
C TYR A 32 -0.18 0.86 0.19
N TRP A 33 -0.05 2.09 -0.31
CA TRP A 33 1.23 2.80 -0.40
C TRP A 33 1.33 3.94 0.61
N GLN A 34 2.46 3.99 1.33
CA GLN A 34 2.79 5.14 2.16
C GLN A 34 3.36 6.23 1.24
N SER A 35 2.69 7.38 1.17
CA SER A 35 3.14 8.51 0.35
C SER A 35 3.47 9.72 1.21
N GLY A 36 4.46 10.50 0.78
CA GLY A 36 4.87 11.75 1.41
C GLY A 36 4.09 12.96 0.90
N ASN A 37 2.77 12.85 0.75
CA ASN A 37 1.89 13.84 0.11
C ASN A 37 1.53 15.06 0.99
N VAL A 38 2.40 15.43 1.94
CA VAL A 38 2.17 16.57 2.83
C VAL A 38 2.47 17.90 2.11
N PRO A 39 1.59 18.93 2.25
CA PRO A 39 1.77 20.23 1.60
C PRO A 39 3.15 20.87 1.80
N ALA A 40 3.56 21.70 0.83
CA ALA A 40 4.79 22.49 0.94
C ALA A 40 4.74 23.42 2.17
N GLY A 41 5.87 23.56 2.87
CA GLY A 41 5.96 24.41 4.07
C GLY A 41 5.60 23.73 5.39
N GLN A 42 5.02 22.52 5.38
CA GLN A 42 4.77 21.76 6.61
C GLN A 42 5.90 20.76 6.90
N PRO A 43 6.28 20.50 8.16
CA PRO A 43 7.23 19.44 8.49
C PRO A 43 6.72 18.06 8.06
N THR A 44 7.62 17.16 7.64
CA THR A 44 7.28 15.78 7.25
C THR A 44 8.25 14.80 7.90
N ILE A 45 7.75 13.63 8.31
CA ILE A 45 8.57 12.54 8.86
C ILE A 45 9.21 11.71 7.74
N VAL A 46 8.52 11.60 6.60
CA VAL A 46 9.00 10.91 5.40
C VAL A 46 9.35 11.90 4.28
N SER A 47 10.18 11.46 3.34
CA SER A 47 10.54 12.26 2.16
C SER A 47 9.33 12.52 1.27
N ARG A 48 9.17 13.76 0.80
CA ARG A 48 8.17 14.13 -0.23
C ARG A 48 8.40 13.46 -1.57
N LYS A 49 9.58 12.86 -1.80
CA LYS A 49 9.88 12.06 -2.98
C LYS A 49 9.28 10.65 -2.92
N LEU A 50 8.71 10.26 -1.79
CA LEU A 50 7.96 9.01 -1.65
C LEU A 50 6.57 9.18 -2.28
N GLN A 51 6.52 9.15 -3.61
CA GLN A 51 5.28 9.30 -4.38
C GLN A 51 4.77 7.94 -4.88
N ILE A 52 3.54 7.91 -5.40
CA ILE A 52 2.89 6.69 -5.88
C ILE A 52 3.69 6.05 -7.02
N GLU A 53 4.30 6.85 -7.90
CA GLU A 53 5.10 6.42 -9.03
C GLU A 53 6.31 5.57 -8.60
N LEU A 54 6.90 5.89 -7.44
CA LEU A 54 8.00 5.10 -6.89
C LEU A 54 7.53 3.71 -6.43
N ASN A 55 6.29 3.62 -5.92
CA ASN A 55 5.71 2.36 -5.50
C ASN A 55 5.26 1.52 -6.71
N MET A 56 4.64 2.15 -7.71
CA MET A 56 4.25 1.52 -8.98
C MET A 56 5.43 0.88 -9.70
N ARG A 57 6.58 1.54 -9.74
CA ARG A 57 7.81 0.97 -10.34
C ARG A 57 8.23 -0.35 -9.67
N GLN A 58 8.03 -0.47 -8.36
CA GLN A 58 8.37 -1.71 -7.66
C GLN A 58 7.45 -2.84 -8.12
N CYS A 59 6.16 -2.58 -8.37
CA CYS A 59 5.23 -3.56 -8.92
C CYS A 59 5.70 -4.07 -10.30
N GLU A 60 6.21 -3.18 -11.14
CA GLU A 60 6.80 -3.56 -12.43
C GLU A 60 8.06 -4.44 -12.24
N TYR A 61 8.94 -4.11 -11.29
CA TYR A 61 10.15 -4.91 -11.03
C TYR A 61 9.87 -6.25 -10.36
N TYR A 62 8.91 -6.30 -9.44
CA TYR A 62 8.51 -7.55 -8.80
C TYR A 62 7.79 -8.47 -9.81
N PHE A 63 6.82 -7.96 -10.56
CA PHE A 63 5.82 -8.80 -11.25
C PHE A 63 5.58 -8.45 -12.72
N GLY A 64 6.18 -7.38 -13.24
CA GLY A 64 5.86 -6.86 -14.58
C GLY A 64 4.50 -6.15 -14.67
N LEU A 65 3.87 -5.84 -13.53
CA LEU A 65 2.58 -5.16 -13.46
C LEU A 65 2.76 -3.65 -13.65
N LYS A 66 2.02 -3.07 -14.59
CA LYS A 66 2.06 -1.63 -14.93
C LYS A 66 0.76 -0.90 -14.64
N ASP A 67 -0.33 -1.65 -14.55
CA ASP A 67 -1.65 -1.09 -14.27
C ASP A 67 -1.77 -0.70 -12.80
N LEU A 68 -2.58 0.31 -12.53
CA LEU A 68 -2.92 0.66 -11.15
C LEU A 68 -3.70 -0.48 -10.49
N PRO A 69 -3.50 -0.72 -9.18
CA PRO A 69 -4.29 -1.69 -8.42
C PRO A 69 -5.80 -1.39 -8.53
N ALA A 70 -6.61 -2.43 -8.57
CA ALA A 70 -8.06 -2.37 -8.69
C ALA A 70 -8.75 -2.01 -7.37
N VAL A 71 -8.32 -0.90 -6.75
CA VAL A 71 -8.76 -0.47 -5.41
C VAL A 71 -10.27 -0.27 -5.34
N ASP A 72 -10.87 0.31 -6.37
CA ASP A 72 -12.31 0.55 -6.42
C ASP A 72 -13.11 -0.76 -6.48
N ALA A 73 -12.68 -1.71 -7.31
CA ALA A 73 -13.31 -3.02 -7.39
C ALA A 73 -13.18 -3.81 -6.07
N ASN A 74 -12.02 -3.70 -5.41
CA ASN A 74 -11.82 -4.29 -4.09
C ASN A 74 -12.73 -3.65 -3.03
N ASN A 75 -12.83 -2.32 -3.02
CA ASN A 75 -13.70 -1.59 -2.09
C ASN A 75 -15.18 -1.89 -2.34
N GLU A 76 -15.62 -1.96 -3.60
CA GLU A 76 -16.99 -2.33 -3.97
C GLU A 76 -17.32 -3.75 -3.51
N LYS A 77 -16.42 -4.71 -3.76
CA LYS A 77 -16.60 -6.12 -3.39
C LYS A 77 -16.79 -6.32 -1.89
N TYR A 78 -16.06 -5.58 -1.06
CA TYR A 78 -16.08 -5.74 0.40
C TYR A 78 -16.85 -4.64 1.14
N GLY A 79 -17.43 -3.68 0.43
CA GLY A 79 -18.22 -2.58 1.01
C GLY A 79 -17.41 -1.40 1.56
N GLY A 80 -16.08 -1.47 1.53
CA GLY A 80 -15.17 -0.42 1.97
C GLY A 80 -15.54 0.14 3.34
N TRP A 81 -15.56 1.47 3.46
CA TRP A 81 -15.97 2.16 4.69
C TRP A 81 -17.42 1.96 5.11
N ASN A 82 -18.28 1.57 4.18
CA ASN A 82 -19.71 1.44 4.39
C ASN A 82 -20.12 -0.01 4.66
N ILE A 83 -19.18 -0.90 4.94
CA ILE A 83 -19.44 -2.31 5.22
C ILE A 83 -20.37 -2.45 6.43
N LYS A 84 -21.41 -3.30 6.29
CA LYS A 84 -22.37 -3.61 7.37
C LYS A 84 -22.45 -5.12 7.55
N LEU A 85 -21.92 -5.61 8.66
CA LEU A 85 -21.91 -7.03 9.02
C LEU A 85 -22.70 -7.26 10.31
N ASN A 86 -23.37 -8.42 10.39
CA ASN A 86 -24.10 -8.82 11.59
C ASN A 86 -23.17 -9.56 12.55
N ARG A 87 -23.32 -9.30 13.86
CA ARG A 87 -22.53 -9.93 14.93
C ARG A 87 -21.02 -9.67 14.81
N THR A 88 -20.65 -8.44 14.47
CA THR A 88 -19.26 -8.01 14.31
C THR A 88 -18.96 -6.85 15.24
N ILE A 89 -17.78 -6.88 15.88
CA ILE A 89 -17.24 -5.78 16.67
C ILE A 89 -15.90 -5.39 16.03
N TRP A 90 -15.71 -4.10 15.78
CA TRP A 90 -14.45 -3.52 15.32
C TRP A 90 -13.74 -2.90 16.53
N VAL A 91 -12.52 -3.33 16.82
CA VAL A 91 -11.72 -2.89 17.96
C VAL A 91 -10.47 -2.21 17.45
N ASP A 92 -10.27 -0.94 17.83
CA ASP A 92 -9.10 -0.16 17.45
C ASP A 92 -8.38 0.38 18.69
N GLY A 93 -7.06 0.54 18.56
CA GLY A 93 -6.22 1.20 19.57
C GLY A 93 -6.15 2.70 19.33
N GLU A 94 -6.12 3.49 20.41
CA GLU A 94 -5.98 4.96 20.32
C GLU A 94 -4.71 5.39 19.57
N TRP A 95 -3.63 4.64 19.76
CA TRP A 95 -2.29 4.92 19.24
C TRP A 95 -1.91 4.06 18.04
N ASP A 96 -2.85 3.29 17.48
CA ASP A 96 -2.58 2.51 16.28
C ASP A 96 -2.54 3.46 15.06
N PRO A 97 -1.39 3.61 14.38
CA PRO A 97 -1.31 4.45 13.17
C PRO A 97 -2.28 3.99 12.07
N TRP A 98 -2.71 2.73 12.10
CA TRP A 98 -3.66 2.16 11.15
C TRP A 98 -5.12 2.39 11.53
N ARG A 99 -5.44 2.99 12.69
CA ARG A 99 -6.83 3.28 13.09
C ARG A 99 -7.56 4.11 12.03
N THR A 100 -6.87 5.08 11.41
CA THR A 100 -7.44 5.91 10.33
C THR A 100 -7.77 5.13 9.05
N LEU A 101 -7.37 3.86 8.99
CA LEU A 101 -7.67 2.91 7.93
C LEU A 101 -8.80 1.93 8.34
N SER A 102 -9.46 2.16 9.49
CA SER A 102 -10.57 1.36 10.03
C SER A 102 -11.92 2.09 10.00
N VAL A 103 -13.02 1.36 10.25
CA VAL A 103 -14.38 1.93 10.25
C VAL A 103 -14.66 2.93 11.37
N ASN A 104 -13.72 3.14 12.29
CA ASN A 104 -13.82 4.09 13.40
C ASN A 104 -13.05 5.41 13.14
N SER A 105 -12.82 5.74 11.87
CA SER A 105 -12.10 6.94 11.40
C SER A 105 -12.95 8.20 11.37
#